data_AF-M0AP31-F1
#
_entry.id   AF-M0AP31-F1
#
_cell.length_a   1.000
_cell.length_b   1.000
_cell.length_c   1.000
_cell.angle_alpha   90.00
_cell.angle_beta   90.00
_cell.angle_gamma   90.00
#
_symmetry.space_group_name_H-M   'P 1'
#
loop_
_entity.id
_entity.type
_entity.pdbx_description
1 polymer ?
#
loop_
_entity_poly.entity_id
_entity_poly.type
_entity_poly.pdbx_seq_one_letter_code
_entity_poly.pdbx_strand_id
1 'polypeptide(L)'
;MIVLIVTALSTPLLYRFLGASGFGDYSFLMSVFAIYMIFVSSGITDGVRKFLAEDRSAPNWSEHVVGYYFRLAVVLAIAGAALLFASAQFGLVSLAFGDELAIYFYALALLVITAQFRDYARKTLMGFGLERYSEPLKVLDKVGFVVVAIPLVYAGAGVLGALAGHLFASLLVATVGLLIVNRRISLSCVFSTPSSDFPRKKMLTFNSMSIALVFLLMSLYHIDIVMLQQFRESADVGNYRAALTLAEFLWFVPLALQTVYVHSTSELWSQNRHRKITELASRTTRYTLLLTVIMAVGLAALADVAVPIYFGEEAVPAIEPLLLLLPGALGFALARPVLAISQGNGTLRYPVAATGVAALINVILNGLLIPRYGMHGAAVATSVGYGSMFVFHCVSARQIGFDPLADARLGRGLLAAVLSGGPIFALSAAITHPVLALVIVPPVGFLLFVGFAILVDALDPTEPFEILGLFPDPIGSKATVIHDRLERSTAGNDATSRGWLQRLLFVVGLSLLASGLALSFLGPAVDALL
;
A
#
# COMPACT_ATOMS: atom_id res chain seq x y z
N MET A 1 9.83 -8.61 1.28
CA MET A 1 9.30 -9.12 2.57
C MET A 1 9.96 -8.45 3.78
N ILE A 2 11.30 -8.47 3.91
CA ILE A 2 12.01 -7.90 5.08
C ILE A 2 11.62 -6.44 5.38
N VAL A 3 11.63 -5.56 4.38
CA VAL A 3 11.25 -4.14 4.55
C VAL A 3 9.85 -3.96 5.14
N LEU A 4 8.89 -4.80 4.74
CA LEU A 4 7.52 -4.76 5.25
C LEU A 4 7.48 -5.16 6.73
N ILE A 5 8.16 -6.25 7.09
CA ILE A 5 8.25 -6.72 8.48
C ILE A 5 8.90 -5.65 9.37
N VAL A 6 10.05 -5.11 8.94
CA VAL A 6 10.74 -4.05 9.70
C VAL A 6 9.85 -2.80 9.83
N THR A 7 9.07 -2.45 8.79
CA THR A 7 8.12 -1.34 8.85
C THR A 7 6.98 -1.62 9.83
N ALA A 8 6.33 -2.78 9.73
CA ALA A 8 5.27 -3.19 10.64
C ALA A 8 5.75 -3.27 12.11
N LEU A 9 7.01 -3.62 12.37
CA LEU A 9 7.53 -3.65 13.74
C LEU A 9 7.98 -2.26 14.24
N SER A 10 8.46 -1.38 13.37
CA SER A 10 8.99 -0.06 13.77
C SER A 10 7.94 1.04 13.88
N THR A 11 6.91 1.02 13.04
CA THR A 11 5.84 2.03 13.07
C THR A 11 5.11 2.12 14.41
N PRO A 12 4.68 1.02 15.07
CA PRO A 12 4.06 1.11 16.38
C PRO A 12 5.00 1.63 17.46
N LEU A 13 6.30 1.30 17.39
CA LEU A 13 7.29 1.84 18.33
C LEU A 13 7.45 3.35 18.19
N LEU A 14 7.47 3.87 16.95
CA LEU A 14 7.51 5.31 16.71
C LEU A 14 6.28 6.02 17.28
N TYR A 15 5.08 5.46 17.08
CA TYR A 15 3.87 6.01 17.66
C TYR A 15 3.94 6.04 19.19
N ARG A 16 4.32 4.93 19.82
CA ARG A 16 4.38 4.79 21.28
C ARG A 16 5.40 5.71 21.93
N PHE A 17 6.52 5.97 21.28
CA PHE A 17 7.58 6.82 21.83
C PHE A 17 7.40 8.31 21.49
N LEU A 18 6.75 8.65 20.36
CA LEU A 18 6.46 10.05 20.01
C LEU A 18 5.12 10.54 20.56
N GLY A 19 4.22 9.63 20.92
CA GLY A 19 2.81 9.93 21.15
C GLY A 19 2.07 10.31 19.85
N ALA A 20 0.76 10.54 19.96
CA ALA A 20 -0.07 10.91 18.82
C ALA A 20 0.41 12.20 18.13
N SER A 21 0.76 13.23 18.90
CA SER A 21 1.18 14.53 18.35
C SER A 21 2.49 14.44 17.58
N GLY A 22 3.55 13.91 18.19
CA GLY A 22 4.85 13.79 17.52
C GLY A 22 4.82 12.82 16.35
N PHE A 23 4.03 11.74 16.43
CA PHE A 23 3.82 10.87 15.29
C PHE A 23 3.05 11.56 14.15
N GLY A 24 2.12 12.45 14.48
CA GLY A 24 1.43 13.33 13.54
C GLY A 24 2.37 14.26 12.80
N ASP A 25 3.19 15.03 13.53
CA ASP A 25 4.21 15.92 12.95
C ASP A 25 5.15 15.14 12.02
N TYR A 26 5.67 14.01 12.50
CA TYR A 26 6.52 13.13 11.71
C TYR A 26 5.81 12.66 10.42
N SER A 27 4.55 12.23 10.52
CA SER A 27 3.77 11.73 9.40
C SER A 27 3.45 12.80 8.37
N PHE A 28 3.15 14.02 8.84
CA PHE A 28 2.99 15.21 8.03
C PHE A 28 4.28 15.54 7.27
N LEU A 29 5.41 15.65 7.98
CA LEU A 29 6.71 15.97 7.38
C LEU A 29 7.12 14.95 6.33
N MET A 30 6.92 13.66 6.60
CA MET A 30 7.21 12.60 5.62
C MET A 30 6.26 12.64 4.42
N SER A 31 5.00 13.08 4.60
CA SER A 31 4.04 13.24 3.50
C SER A 31 4.40 14.44 2.61
N VAL A 32 4.75 15.58 3.21
CA VAL A 32 5.29 16.75 2.49
C VAL A 32 6.56 16.36 1.75
N PHE A 33 7.49 15.68 2.43
CA PHE A 33 8.74 15.22 1.84
C PHE A 33 8.51 14.25 0.67
N ALA A 34 7.59 13.30 0.80
CA ALA A 34 7.27 12.34 -0.26
C ALA A 34 6.74 13.02 -1.53
N ILE A 35 5.80 13.96 -1.38
CA ILE A 35 5.27 14.76 -2.51
C ILE A 35 6.38 15.62 -3.11
N TYR A 36 7.18 16.27 -2.26
CA TYR A 36 8.27 17.16 -2.67
C TYR A 36 9.34 16.43 -3.50
N MET A 37 9.76 15.24 -3.04
CA MET A 37 10.78 14.44 -3.72
C MET A 37 10.36 13.94 -5.10
N ILE A 38 9.08 14.01 -5.48
CA ILE A 38 8.64 13.68 -6.84
C ILE A 38 9.28 14.68 -7.82
N PHE A 39 9.25 15.97 -7.50
CA PHE A 39 9.82 17.02 -8.33
C PHE A 39 11.36 16.97 -8.35
N VAL A 40 11.97 16.56 -7.24
CA VAL A 40 13.43 16.46 -7.12
C VAL A 40 13.99 15.20 -7.77
N SER A 41 13.31 14.05 -7.62
CA SER A 41 13.88 12.72 -7.89
C SER A 41 13.24 11.94 -9.04
N SER A 42 11.93 12.07 -9.25
CA SER A 42 11.23 11.23 -10.24
C SER A 42 11.76 11.45 -11.65
N GLY A 43 12.11 12.70 -11.99
CA GLY A 43 12.71 13.05 -13.27
C GLY A 43 14.15 12.55 -13.47
N ILE A 44 14.77 11.89 -12.49
CA ILE A 44 16.13 11.37 -12.59
C ILE A 44 16.13 9.85 -12.51
N THR A 45 15.44 9.32 -11.51
CA THR A 45 15.50 7.90 -11.13
C THR A 45 14.96 6.94 -12.19
N ASP A 46 13.83 7.27 -12.82
CA ASP A 46 13.27 6.43 -13.89
C ASP A 46 14.05 6.61 -15.20
N GLY A 47 14.53 7.83 -15.44
CA GLY A 47 15.38 8.15 -16.57
C GLY A 47 16.70 7.39 -16.56
N VAL A 48 17.48 7.49 -15.49
CA VAL A 48 18.79 6.82 -15.38
C VAL A 48 18.63 5.30 -15.49
N ARG A 49 17.60 4.73 -14.88
CA ARG A 49 17.32 3.29 -14.98
C ARG A 49 17.04 2.88 -16.43
N LYS A 50 16.18 3.62 -17.13
CA LYS A 50 15.78 3.30 -18.50
C LYS A 50 16.93 3.44 -19.49
N PHE A 51 17.56 4.62 -19.55
CA PHE A 51 18.55 4.91 -20.59
C PHE A 51 19.85 4.15 -20.38
N LEU A 52 20.15 3.73 -19.15
CA LEU A 52 21.31 2.89 -18.87
C LEU A 52 21.08 1.41 -19.21
N ALA A 53 19.82 0.96 -19.16
CA ALA A 53 19.42 -0.39 -19.60
C ALA A 53 19.27 -0.52 -21.12
N GLU A 54 19.18 0.60 -21.86
CA GLU A 54 19.19 0.60 -23.33
C GLU A 54 20.60 0.27 -23.84
N ASP A 55 20.75 -0.87 -24.51
CA ASP A 55 21.98 -1.21 -25.22
C ASP A 55 22.10 -0.35 -26.47
N ARG A 56 23.10 0.54 -26.49
CA ARG A 56 23.37 1.44 -27.62
C ARG A 56 24.82 1.33 -28.02
N SER A 57 25.06 1.22 -29.33
CA SER A 57 26.39 1.13 -29.94
C SER A 57 27.24 2.41 -29.83
N ALA A 58 26.74 3.46 -29.17
CA ALA A 58 27.48 4.70 -28.99
C ALA A 58 28.60 4.50 -27.95
N PRO A 59 29.85 4.91 -28.26
CA PRO A 59 30.96 4.81 -27.31
C PRO A 59 30.66 5.61 -26.05
N ASN A 60 31.01 5.05 -24.88
CA ASN A 60 30.84 5.65 -23.56
C ASN A 60 29.39 6.09 -23.24
N TRP A 61 28.39 5.44 -23.86
CA TRP A 61 26.98 5.75 -23.64
C TRP A 61 26.61 5.76 -22.15
N SER A 62 26.99 4.70 -21.43
CA SER A 62 26.71 4.53 -20.00
C SER A 62 27.35 5.63 -19.14
N GLU A 63 28.59 6.02 -19.45
CA GLU A 63 29.28 7.13 -18.78
C GLU A 63 28.57 8.46 -18.98
N HIS A 64 28.15 8.76 -20.22
CA HIS A 64 27.42 9.99 -20.52
C HIS A 64 26.04 10.04 -19.84
N VAL A 65 25.33 8.90 -19.77
CA VAL A 65 24.04 8.79 -19.08
C VAL A 65 24.22 8.99 -17.57
N VAL A 66 25.16 8.29 -16.94
CA VAL A 66 25.48 8.42 -15.51
C VAL A 66 25.91 9.86 -15.20
N GLY A 67 26.85 10.43 -15.96
CA GLY A 67 27.32 11.80 -15.76
C GLY A 67 26.19 12.85 -15.93
N TYR A 68 25.32 12.69 -16.94
CA TYR A 68 24.18 13.57 -17.15
C TYR A 68 23.21 13.56 -15.96
N TYR A 69 22.76 12.36 -15.55
CA TYR A 69 21.80 12.24 -14.45
C TYR A 69 22.39 12.58 -13.09
N PHE A 70 23.70 12.35 -12.87
CA PHE A 70 24.38 12.80 -11.66
C PHE A 70 24.39 14.32 -11.55
N ARG A 71 24.77 15.04 -12.62
CA ARG A 71 24.74 16.51 -12.64
C ARG A 71 23.32 17.04 -12.44
N LEU A 72 22.34 16.43 -13.08
CA LEU A 72 20.93 16.78 -12.88
C LEU A 72 20.51 16.52 -11.42
N ALA A 73 20.96 15.43 -10.80
CA ALA A 73 20.70 15.12 -9.39
C ALA A 73 21.31 16.15 -8.44
N VAL A 74 22.54 16.59 -8.68
CA VAL A 74 23.18 17.66 -7.91
C VAL A 74 22.37 18.95 -8.02
N VAL A 75 22.02 19.38 -9.24
CA VAL A 75 21.27 20.62 -9.47
C VAL A 75 19.90 20.58 -8.79
N LEU A 76 19.13 19.50 -8.99
CA LEU A 76 17.81 19.37 -8.38
C LEU A 76 17.87 19.18 -6.86
N ALA A 77 18.88 18.48 -6.32
CA ALA A 77 19.08 18.35 -4.88
C ALA A 77 19.38 19.70 -4.23
N ILE A 78 20.31 20.49 -4.81
CA ILE A 78 20.68 21.80 -4.29
C ILE A 78 19.50 22.77 -4.41
N ALA A 79 18.86 22.85 -5.58
CA ALA A 79 17.69 23.70 -5.78
C ALA A 79 16.55 23.30 -4.83
N GLY A 80 16.31 22.00 -4.69
CA GLY A 80 15.28 21.45 -3.80
C GLY A 80 15.57 21.74 -2.32
N ALA A 81 16.80 21.51 -1.87
CA ALA A 81 17.20 21.81 -0.49
C ALA A 81 17.16 23.32 -0.20
N ALA A 82 17.67 24.14 -1.13
CA ALA A 82 17.66 25.60 -1.00
C ALA A 82 16.23 26.16 -0.94
N LEU A 83 15.29 25.61 -1.73
CA LEU A 83 13.90 26.03 -1.70
C LEU A 83 13.22 25.69 -0.35
N LEU A 84 13.43 24.49 0.19
CA LEU A 84 12.90 24.14 1.52
C LEU A 84 13.55 25.00 2.61
N PHE A 85 14.87 25.17 2.56
CA PHE A 85 15.59 26.03 3.50
C PHE A 85 15.07 27.47 3.46
N ALA A 86 14.92 28.04 2.26
CA ALA A 86 14.38 29.37 2.05
C ALA A 86 12.94 29.47 2.56
N SER A 87 12.10 28.46 2.33
CA SER A 87 10.72 28.47 2.81
C SER A 87 10.61 28.54 4.34
N ALA A 88 11.52 27.86 5.05
CA ALA A 88 11.61 27.95 6.50
C ALA A 88 12.20 29.30 6.95
N GLN A 89 13.29 29.74 6.32
CA GLN A 89 14.00 30.98 6.69
C GLN A 89 13.17 32.26 6.47
N PHE A 90 12.35 32.29 5.42
CA PHE A 90 11.48 33.44 5.11
C PHE A 90 10.10 33.34 5.79
N GLY A 91 9.90 32.40 6.70
CA GLY A 91 8.67 32.27 7.50
C GLY A 91 7.44 31.79 6.71
N LEU A 92 7.61 31.27 5.48
CA LEU A 92 6.49 30.69 4.72
C LEU A 92 5.93 29.45 5.41
N VAL A 93 6.82 28.63 5.97
CA VAL A 93 6.42 27.44 6.75
C VAL A 93 5.71 27.86 8.02
N SER A 94 6.26 28.81 8.78
CA SER A 94 5.62 29.37 9.97
C SER A 94 4.23 29.93 9.69
N LEU A 95 4.06 30.66 8.59
CA LEU A 95 2.79 31.23 8.19
C LEU A 95 1.75 30.14 7.84
N ALA A 96 2.18 29.07 7.19
CA ALA A 96 1.29 28.00 6.74
C ALA A 96 0.95 27.02 7.86
N PHE A 97 1.93 26.60 8.65
CA PHE A 97 1.84 25.44 9.55
C PHE A 97 2.24 25.72 11.01
N GLY A 98 2.68 26.94 11.33
CA GLY A 98 3.14 27.32 12.67
C GLY A 98 4.65 27.20 12.88
N ASP A 99 5.17 27.93 13.87
CA ASP A 99 6.61 28.06 14.14
C ASP A 99 7.26 26.77 14.62
N GLU A 100 6.51 25.91 15.32
CA GLU A 100 7.03 24.65 15.88
C GLU A 100 7.49 23.68 14.78
N LEU A 101 6.84 23.71 13.61
CA LEU A 101 7.18 22.84 12.49
C LEU A 101 8.35 23.37 11.64
N ALA A 102 8.66 24.66 11.72
CA ALA A 102 9.67 25.29 10.87
C ALA A 102 11.07 24.68 11.05
N ILE A 103 11.41 24.28 12.27
CA ILE A 103 12.71 23.65 12.56
C ILE A 103 12.91 22.34 11.78
N TYR A 104 11.84 21.57 11.58
CA TYR A 104 11.90 20.29 10.88
C TYR A 104 12.12 20.45 9.38
N PHE A 105 11.73 21.57 8.79
CA PHE A 105 11.97 21.85 7.37
C PHE A 105 13.45 22.04 7.04
N TYR A 106 14.27 22.51 8.00
CA TYR A 106 15.73 22.52 7.84
C TYR A 106 16.30 21.09 7.80
N ALA A 107 15.79 20.18 8.63
CA ALA A 107 16.17 18.77 8.58
C ALA A 107 15.69 18.10 7.28
N LEU A 108 14.50 18.44 6.78
CA LEU A 108 14.02 17.98 5.47
C LEU A 108 14.89 18.50 4.32
N ALA A 109 15.36 19.76 4.37
CA ALA A 109 16.26 20.31 3.35
C ALA A 109 17.55 19.50 3.24
N LEU A 110 18.15 19.09 4.37
CA LEU A 110 19.30 18.19 4.36
C LEU A 110 18.93 16.78 3.85
N LEU A 111 17.75 16.27 4.24
CA LEU A 111 17.26 14.97 3.84
C LEU A 111 17.01 14.87 2.33
N VAL A 112 16.60 15.96 1.69
CA VAL A 112 16.45 16.03 0.22
C VAL A 112 17.74 15.64 -0.47
N ILE A 113 18.88 16.15 0.01
CA ILE A 113 20.19 15.89 -0.58
C ILE A 113 20.54 14.40 -0.44
N THR A 114 20.50 13.87 0.79
CA THR A 114 20.92 12.48 1.06
C THR A 114 19.97 11.48 0.41
N ALA A 115 18.66 11.73 0.44
CA ALA A 115 17.66 10.89 -0.21
C ALA A 115 17.80 10.90 -1.74
N GLN A 116 18.10 12.06 -2.34
CA GLN A 116 18.31 12.16 -3.79
C GLN A 116 19.48 11.28 -4.25
N PHE A 117 20.61 11.32 -3.54
CA PHE A 117 21.76 10.47 -3.88
C PHE A 117 21.53 9.00 -3.56
N ARG A 118 20.78 8.68 -2.50
CA ARG A 118 20.32 7.31 -2.21
C ARG A 118 19.54 6.75 -3.39
N ASP A 119 18.54 7.48 -3.85
CA ASP A 119 17.62 7.00 -4.88
C ASP A 119 18.31 6.96 -6.25
N TYR A 120 19.12 7.96 -6.58
CA TYR A 120 19.98 7.97 -7.75
C TYR A 120 20.92 6.75 -7.79
N ALA A 121 21.65 6.47 -6.71
CA ALA A 121 22.59 5.36 -6.66
C ALA A 121 21.88 4.02 -6.85
N ARG A 122 20.78 3.78 -6.13
CA ARG A 122 20.00 2.54 -6.25
C ARG A 122 19.46 2.34 -7.66
N LYS A 123 18.92 3.38 -8.29
CA LYS A 123 18.30 3.30 -9.62
C LYS A 123 19.34 3.19 -10.74
N THR A 124 20.51 3.78 -10.56
CA THR A 124 21.66 3.57 -11.44
C THR A 124 22.12 2.11 -11.41
N LEU A 125 22.21 1.50 -10.22
CA LEU A 125 22.51 0.07 -10.11
C LEU A 125 21.46 -0.80 -10.81
N MET A 126 20.17 -0.50 -10.66
CA MET A 126 19.11 -1.17 -11.43
C MET A 126 19.28 -0.99 -12.95
N GLY A 127 19.67 0.21 -13.41
CA GLY A 127 19.93 0.46 -14.83
C GLY A 127 21.07 -0.40 -15.39
N PHE A 128 22.04 -0.79 -14.56
CA PHE A 128 23.10 -1.73 -14.91
C PHE A 128 22.70 -3.22 -14.77
N GLY A 129 21.45 -3.54 -14.42
CA GLY A 129 21.04 -4.92 -14.10
C GLY A 129 21.70 -5.48 -12.83
N LEU A 130 22.00 -4.59 -11.87
CA LEU A 130 22.64 -4.92 -10.59
C LEU A 130 21.63 -4.96 -9.43
N GLU A 131 20.46 -5.56 -9.65
CA GLU A 131 19.40 -5.71 -8.66
C GLU A 131 19.91 -6.40 -7.38
N ARG A 132 20.84 -7.35 -7.54
CA ARG A 132 21.53 -8.05 -6.44
C ARG A 132 22.20 -7.11 -5.42
N TYR A 133 22.54 -5.88 -5.81
CA TYR A 133 23.06 -4.85 -4.91
C TYR A 133 21.99 -3.82 -4.56
N SER A 134 21.17 -3.40 -5.53
CA SER A 134 20.18 -2.33 -5.31
C SER A 134 19.04 -2.72 -4.36
N GLU A 135 18.66 -4.01 -4.30
CA GLU A 135 17.60 -4.51 -3.43
C GLU A 135 18.06 -4.64 -1.96
N PRO A 136 19.24 -5.22 -1.65
CA PRO A 136 19.79 -5.17 -0.29
C PRO A 136 19.98 -3.75 0.24
N LEU A 137 20.32 -2.78 -0.60
CA LEU A 137 20.42 -1.37 -0.19
C LEU A 137 19.08 -0.78 0.30
N LYS A 138 17.94 -1.29 -0.19
CA LYS A 138 16.61 -0.91 0.34
C LYS A 138 16.40 -1.42 1.75
N VAL A 139 16.86 -2.65 2.03
CA VAL A 139 16.82 -3.25 3.36
C VAL A 139 17.75 -2.49 4.29
N LEU A 140 18.96 -2.15 3.82
CA LEU A 140 19.93 -1.35 4.58
C LEU A 140 19.39 0.02 4.95
N ASP A 141 18.69 0.70 4.04
CA ASP A 141 18.02 1.99 4.32
C ASP A 141 17.02 1.82 5.47
N LYS A 142 16.10 0.84 5.37
CA LYS A 142 15.06 0.66 6.38
C LYS A 142 15.63 0.21 7.73
N VAL A 143 16.58 -0.71 7.74
CA VAL A 143 17.23 -1.19 8.97
C VAL A 143 18.08 -0.09 9.59
N GLY A 144 18.87 0.63 8.78
CA GLY A 144 19.67 1.77 9.24
C GLY A 144 18.80 2.87 9.86
N PHE A 145 17.62 3.12 9.27
CA PHE A 145 16.64 4.03 9.85
C PHE A 145 16.20 3.55 11.24
N VAL A 146 15.77 2.29 11.38
CA VAL A 146 15.26 1.76 12.66
C VAL A 146 16.35 1.76 13.74
N VAL A 147 17.57 1.35 13.40
CA VAL A 147 18.71 1.26 14.33
C VAL A 147 19.07 2.62 14.93
N VAL A 148 18.83 3.73 14.21
CA VAL A 148 19.15 5.08 14.69
C VAL A 148 17.92 5.82 15.21
N ALA A 149 16.81 5.78 14.48
CA ALA A 149 15.58 6.49 14.84
C ALA A 149 15.00 6.01 16.16
N ILE A 150 14.85 4.69 16.35
CA ILE A 150 14.16 4.17 17.53
C ILE A 150 14.91 4.52 18.83
N PRO A 151 16.24 4.31 18.96
CA PRO A 151 16.96 4.72 20.16
C PRO A 151 16.94 6.23 20.41
N LEU A 152 17.07 7.06 19.37
CA LEU A 152 17.05 8.52 19.53
C LEU A 152 15.68 9.03 19.97
N VAL A 153 14.62 8.51 19.36
CA VAL A 153 13.24 8.84 19.74
C VAL A 153 12.98 8.40 21.18
N TYR A 154 13.37 7.18 21.55
CA TYR A 154 13.25 6.66 22.92
C TYR A 154 14.03 7.51 23.94
N ALA A 155 15.19 8.04 23.55
CA ALA A 155 15.99 8.96 24.39
C ALA A 155 15.41 10.38 24.49
N GLY A 156 14.25 10.66 23.88
CA GLY A 156 13.57 11.95 23.95
C GLY A 156 13.97 12.95 22.87
N ALA A 157 14.67 12.54 21.81
CA ALA A 157 15.01 13.44 20.68
C ALA A 157 13.78 13.80 19.80
N GLY A 158 12.60 13.25 20.12
CA GLY A 158 11.34 13.54 19.43
C GLY A 158 11.41 13.30 17.92
N VAL A 159 10.70 14.12 17.17
CA VAL A 159 10.63 14.04 15.70
C VAL A 159 11.99 14.23 15.03
N LEU A 160 12.88 15.06 15.61
CA LEU A 160 14.25 15.22 15.10
C LEU A 160 15.03 13.91 15.17
N GLY A 161 14.83 13.09 16.20
CA GLY A 161 15.43 11.76 16.30
C GLY A 161 15.02 10.84 15.14
N ALA A 162 13.74 10.86 14.77
CA ALA A 162 13.24 10.10 13.62
C ALA A 162 13.81 10.61 12.29
N LEU A 163 13.87 11.93 12.09
CA LEU A 163 14.47 12.54 10.89
C LEU A 163 15.98 12.28 10.81
N ALA A 164 16.70 12.32 11.94
CA ALA A 164 18.11 11.96 12.02
C ALA A 164 18.36 10.51 11.61
N GLY A 165 17.45 9.59 11.96
CA GLY A 165 17.49 8.21 11.48
C GLY A 165 17.35 8.10 9.97
N HIS A 166 16.45 8.87 9.34
CA HIS A 166 16.32 8.91 7.87
C HIS A 166 17.57 9.51 7.21
N LEU A 167 18.10 10.59 7.77
CA LEU A 167 19.32 11.23 7.31
C LEU A 167 20.50 10.26 7.33
N PHE A 168 20.72 9.58 8.47
CA PHE A 168 21.77 8.58 8.60
C PHE A 168 21.60 7.43 7.60
N ALA A 169 20.41 6.84 7.52
CA ALA A 169 20.13 5.72 6.63
C ALA A 169 20.35 6.08 5.16
N SER A 170 19.82 7.23 4.75
CA SER A 170 19.94 7.69 3.37
C SER A 170 21.37 8.05 3.02
N LEU A 171 22.12 8.70 3.91
CA LEU A 171 23.54 8.99 3.72
C LEU A 171 24.38 7.71 3.62
N LEU A 172 24.13 6.73 4.49
CA LEU A 172 24.79 5.43 4.46
C LEU A 172 24.56 4.72 3.12
N VAL A 173 23.31 4.64 2.67
CA VAL A 173 22.96 3.96 1.42
C VAL A 173 23.43 4.74 0.20
N ALA A 174 23.36 6.07 0.21
CA ALA A 174 23.93 6.91 -0.84
C ALA A 174 25.45 6.64 -0.97
N THR A 175 26.16 6.60 0.15
CA THR A 175 27.61 6.38 0.17
C THR A 175 27.95 4.98 -0.36
N VAL A 176 27.36 3.92 0.20
CA VAL A 176 27.60 2.54 -0.25
C VAL A 176 27.19 2.35 -1.71
N GLY A 177 26.04 2.88 -2.10
CA GLY A 177 25.54 2.79 -3.48
C GLY A 177 26.46 3.49 -4.48
N LEU A 178 26.90 4.72 -4.19
CA LEU A 178 27.82 5.46 -5.05
C LEU A 178 29.21 4.81 -5.12
N LEU A 179 29.70 4.20 -4.04
CA LEU A 179 30.94 3.41 -4.06
C LEU A 179 30.82 2.19 -4.99
N ILE A 180 29.68 1.50 -4.99
CA ILE A 180 29.44 0.37 -5.90
C ILE A 180 29.32 0.86 -7.34
N VAL A 181 28.63 1.98 -7.58
CA VAL A 181 28.57 2.61 -8.92
C VAL A 181 29.96 2.98 -9.40
N ASN A 182 30.80 3.58 -8.55
CA ASN A 182 32.17 3.98 -8.88
C ASN A 182 33.06 2.78 -9.26
N ARG A 183 32.81 1.59 -8.69
CA ARG A 183 33.49 0.35 -9.08
C ARG A 183 33.08 -0.18 -10.47
N ARG A 184 31.94 0.27 -11.00
CA ARG A 184 31.44 -0.13 -12.33
C ARG A 184 31.79 0.89 -13.40
N ILE A 185 31.62 2.18 -13.08
CA ILE A 185 31.99 3.30 -13.91
C ILE A 185 32.60 4.36 -13.01
N SER A 186 33.81 4.82 -13.35
CA SER A 186 34.46 5.89 -12.61
C SER A 186 33.55 7.12 -12.55
N LEU A 187 33.27 7.61 -11.35
CA LEU A 187 32.46 8.82 -11.16
C LEU A 187 33.13 10.08 -11.74
N SER A 188 34.39 10.00 -12.18
CA SER A 188 35.03 11.03 -12.99
C SER A 188 34.29 11.30 -14.31
N CYS A 189 33.44 10.37 -14.78
CA CYS A 189 32.54 10.61 -15.92
C CYS A 189 31.55 11.77 -15.71
N VAL A 190 31.35 12.24 -14.47
CA VAL A 190 30.56 13.45 -14.18
C VAL A 190 31.14 14.70 -14.85
N PHE A 191 32.43 14.69 -15.20
CA PHE A 191 33.07 15.78 -15.94
C PHE A 191 33.12 15.57 -17.46
N SER A 192 32.68 14.41 -17.97
CA SER A 192 32.63 14.18 -19.41
C SER A 192 31.46 14.92 -20.04
N THR A 193 31.74 15.59 -21.16
CA THR A 193 30.77 16.32 -21.96
C THR A 193 30.17 15.38 -23.01
N PRO A 194 28.86 15.12 -22.98
CA PRO A 194 28.23 14.30 -24.01
C PRO A 194 28.35 14.99 -25.37
N SER A 195 28.49 14.19 -26.44
CA SER A 195 28.43 14.68 -27.82
C SER A 195 27.12 15.45 -28.11
N SER A 196 27.13 16.28 -29.16
CA SER A 196 25.95 17.05 -29.61
C SER A 196 24.72 16.19 -29.87
N ASP A 197 24.93 14.93 -30.26
CA ASP A 197 23.88 13.98 -30.63
C ASP A 197 23.27 13.25 -29.43
N PHE A 198 23.75 13.55 -28.21
CA PHE A 198 23.20 12.96 -26.99
C PHE A 198 21.75 13.40 -26.79
N PRO A 199 20.78 12.47 -26.60
CA PRO A 199 19.36 12.76 -26.72
C PRO A 199 18.76 13.42 -25.46
N ARG A 200 19.36 14.53 -25.00
CA ARG A 200 18.97 15.29 -23.78
C ARG A 200 17.49 15.63 -23.77
N LYS A 201 16.96 16.09 -24.91
CA LYS A 201 15.55 16.47 -25.05
C LYS A 201 14.62 15.27 -24.86
N LYS A 202 14.93 14.13 -25.47
CA LYS A 202 14.15 12.88 -25.33
C LYS A 202 14.16 12.37 -23.89
N MET A 203 15.31 12.49 -23.21
CA MET A 203 15.46 12.13 -21.80
C MET A 203 14.60 13.02 -20.90
N LEU A 204 14.67 14.34 -21.06
CA LEU A 204 13.84 15.31 -20.33
C LEU A 204 12.34 15.13 -20.56
N THR A 205 11.92 14.91 -21.81
CA THR A 205 10.50 14.67 -22.12
C THR A 205 9.98 13.40 -21.46
N PHE A 206 10.74 12.30 -21.50
CA PHE A 206 10.39 11.05 -20.79
C PHE A 206 10.21 11.29 -19.29
N ASN A 207 11.15 12.02 -18.68
CA ASN A 207 11.14 12.34 -17.25
C ASN A 207 9.90 13.15 -16.84
N SER A 208 9.47 14.12 -17.67
CA SER A 208 8.31 14.99 -17.38
C SER A 208 6.97 14.24 -17.33
N MET A 209 6.81 13.21 -18.17
CA MET A 209 5.58 12.41 -18.20
C MET A 209 5.50 11.45 -17.00
N SER A 210 6.64 10.91 -16.56
CA SER A 210 6.72 10.08 -15.34
C SER A 210 6.37 10.89 -14.08
N ILE A 211 6.84 12.14 -13.98
CA ILE A 211 6.53 13.03 -12.85
C ILE A 211 5.01 13.20 -12.67
N ALA A 212 4.27 13.45 -13.76
CA ALA A 212 2.83 13.69 -13.69
C ALA A 212 2.06 12.47 -13.15
N LEU A 213 2.39 11.26 -13.61
CA LEU A 213 1.74 10.03 -13.15
C LEU A 213 2.07 9.72 -11.68
N VAL A 214 3.35 9.83 -11.31
CA VAL A 214 3.79 9.58 -9.93
C VAL A 214 3.18 10.62 -8.99
N PHE A 215 3.07 11.88 -9.42
CA PHE A 215 2.42 12.93 -8.65
C PHE A 215 0.95 12.62 -8.36
N LEU A 216 0.18 12.20 -9.37
CA LEU A 216 -1.24 11.85 -9.17
C LEU A 216 -1.42 10.69 -8.19
N LEU A 217 -0.57 9.66 -8.29
CA LEU A 217 -0.61 8.51 -7.38
C LEU A 217 -0.20 8.90 -5.96
N MET A 218 0.87 9.67 -5.78
CA MET A 218 1.36 10.07 -4.46
C MET A 218 0.46 11.10 -3.79
N SER A 219 -0.21 11.95 -4.57
CA SER A 219 -1.24 12.85 -4.06
C SER A 219 -2.34 12.05 -3.35
N LEU A 220 -2.83 10.97 -3.96
CA LEU A 220 -3.83 10.07 -3.34
C LEU A 220 -3.38 9.40 -2.03
N TYR A 221 -2.09 9.33 -1.73
CA TYR A 221 -1.56 8.69 -0.52
C TYR A 221 -1.23 9.65 0.61
N HIS A 222 -1.00 10.94 0.29
CA HIS A 222 -0.35 11.88 1.20
C HIS A 222 -1.07 13.22 1.33
N ILE A 223 -1.92 13.59 0.36
CA ILE A 223 -2.52 14.94 0.34
C ILE A 223 -3.49 15.14 1.50
N ASP A 224 -4.20 14.09 1.88
CA ASP A 224 -5.12 14.04 3.02
C ASP A 224 -4.39 14.35 4.34
N ILE A 225 -3.21 13.77 4.57
CA ILE A 225 -2.37 14.04 5.74
C ILE A 225 -1.90 15.50 5.75
N VAL A 226 -1.45 16.01 4.60
CA VAL A 226 -0.99 17.40 4.46
C VAL A 226 -2.14 18.39 4.70
N MET A 227 -3.33 18.11 4.15
CA MET A 227 -4.51 18.94 4.36
C MET A 227 -5.00 18.87 5.80
N LEU A 228 -4.98 17.70 6.43
CA LEU A 228 -5.41 17.52 7.82
C LEU A 228 -4.57 18.36 8.79
N GLN A 229 -3.25 18.39 8.62
CA GLN A 229 -2.35 19.23 9.42
C GLN A 229 -2.67 20.73 9.33
N GLN A 230 -3.23 21.20 8.21
CA GLN A 230 -3.58 22.61 8.03
C GLN A 230 -4.78 23.04 8.89
N PHE A 231 -5.67 22.10 9.22
CA PHE A 231 -6.96 22.41 9.85
C PHE A 231 -7.09 21.85 11.26
N ARG A 232 -6.22 20.94 11.68
CA ARG A 232 -6.32 20.19 12.94
C ARG A 232 -4.96 20.06 13.62
N GLU A 233 -5.02 19.72 14.90
CA GLU A 233 -3.84 19.48 15.72
C GLU A 233 -3.09 18.23 15.26
N SER A 234 -1.77 18.19 15.51
CA SER A 234 -0.92 17.07 15.11
C SER A 234 -1.36 15.73 15.70
N ALA A 235 -2.04 15.72 16.86
CA ALA A 235 -2.59 14.49 17.45
C ALA A 235 -3.65 13.83 16.55
N ASP A 236 -4.53 14.61 15.91
CA ASP A 236 -5.53 14.09 14.95
C ASP A 236 -4.83 13.49 13.72
N VAL A 237 -3.75 14.14 13.26
CA VAL A 237 -2.93 13.65 12.14
C VAL A 237 -2.25 12.32 12.48
N GLY A 238 -1.73 12.20 13.71
CA GLY A 238 -1.11 10.98 14.20
C GLY A 238 -2.09 9.82 14.30
N ASN A 239 -3.26 10.04 14.91
CA ASN A 239 -4.34 9.06 15.01
C ASN A 239 -4.85 8.65 13.62
N TYR A 240 -5.04 9.61 12.71
CA TYR A 240 -5.42 9.33 11.33
C TYR A 240 -4.36 8.47 10.60
N ARG A 241 -3.07 8.79 10.73
CA ARG A 241 -2.01 8.00 10.10
C ARG A 241 -1.90 6.60 10.71
N ALA A 242 -2.14 6.44 12.02
CA ALA A 242 -2.19 5.14 12.67
C ALA A 242 -3.32 4.28 12.09
N ALA A 243 -4.53 4.86 11.95
CA ALA A 243 -5.67 4.23 11.28
C ALA A 243 -5.33 3.81 9.84
N LEU A 244 -4.78 4.73 9.05
CA LEU A 244 -4.40 4.48 7.66
C LEU A 244 -3.34 3.37 7.53
N THR A 245 -2.38 3.31 8.46
CA THR A 245 -1.36 2.24 8.48
C THR A 245 -1.97 0.85 8.68
N LEU A 246 -3.01 0.73 9.52
CA LEU A 246 -3.72 -0.55 9.68
C LEU A 246 -4.58 -0.88 8.47
N ALA A 247 -5.27 0.12 7.89
CA ALA A 247 -6.04 -0.06 6.66
C ALA A 247 -5.15 -0.50 5.47
N GLU A 248 -3.91 -0.01 5.40
CA GLU A 248 -2.91 -0.37 4.38
C GLU A 248 -2.55 -1.87 4.39
N PHE A 249 -2.71 -2.58 5.51
CA PHE A 249 -2.47 -4.02 5.59
C PHE A 249 -3.41 -4.85 4.71
N LEU A 250 -4.62 -4.34 4.42
CA LEU A 250 -5.55 -4.97 3.48
C LEU A 250 -4.97 -5.08 2.06
N TRP A 251 -3.97 -4.25 1.74
CA TRP A 251 -3.40 -4.18 0.40
C TRP A 251 -2.22 -5.12 0.16
N PHE A 252 -1.83 -5.91 1.16
CA PHE A 252 -0.71 -6.84 1.05
C PHE A 252 -0.87 -7.81 -0.11
N VAL A 253 -2.02 -8.47 -0.22
CA VAL A 253 -2.29 -9.45 -1.28
C VAL A 253 -2.52 -8.81 -2.65
N PRO A 254 -3.34 -7.74 -2.78
CA PRO A 254 -3.45 -6.99 -4.03
C PRO A 254 -2.11 -6.51 -4.58
N LEU A 255 -1.17 -6.10 -3.72
CA LEU A 255 0.16 -5.64 -4.13
C LEU A 255 0.99 -6.78 -4.77
N ALA A 256 0.90 -7.99 -4.21
CA ALA A 256 1.55 -9.16 -4.76
C ALA A 256 1.00 -9.49 -6.16
N LEU A 257 -0.34 -9.50 -6.30
CA LEU A 257 -1.03 -9.72 -7.57
C LEU A 257 -0.67 -8.66 -8.62
N GLN A 258 -0.67 -7.39 -8.22
CA GLN A 258 -0.29 -6.26 -9.07
C GLN A 258 1.10 -6.48 -9.69
N THR A 259 2.08 -6.89 -8.88
CA THR A 259 3.47 -7.11 -9.33
C THR A 259 3.57 -8.23 -10.36
N VAL A 260 2.82 -9.33 -10.18
CA VAL A 260 2.81 -10.44 -11.13
C VAL A 260 2.15 -10.03 -12.45
N TYR A 261 1.01 -9.32 -12.38
CA TYR A 261 0.18 -9.05 -13.55
C TYR A 261 0.75 -8.01 -14.50
N VAL A 262 1.50 -7.02 -14.01
CA VAL A 262 2.18 -6.06 -14.89
C VAL A 262 3.08 -6.76 -15.92
N HIS A 263 3.68 -7.90 -15.56
CA HIS A 263 4.55 -8.66 -16.46
C HIS A 263 3.83 -9.81 -17.17
N SER A 264 2.99 -10.58 -16.48
CA SER A 264 2.37 -11.77 -17.05
C SER A 264 1.27 -11.47 -18.07
N THR A 265 0.63 -10.30 -17.99
CA THR A 265 -0.47 -9.94 -18.90
C THR A 265 0.01 -9.37 -20.23
N SER A 266 1.24 -8.85 -20.31
CA SER A 266 1.81 -8.26 -21.52
C SER A 266 1.87 -9.25 -22.69
N GLU A 267 2.15 -10.53 -22.42
CA GLU A 267 2.15 -11.58 -23.45
C GLU A 267 0.73 -11.92 -23.92
N LEU A 268 -0.26 -11.87 -23.03
CA LEU A 268 -1.66 -12.06 -23.44
C LEU A 268 -2.16 -10.91 -24.31
N TRP A 269 -1.70 -9.69 -24.02
CA TRP A 269 -1.96 -8.50 -24.82
C TRP A 269 -1.29 -8.58 -26.19
N SER A 270 -0.01 -8.96 -26.27
CA SER A 270 0.71 -9.10 -27.55
C SER A 270 0.05 -10.14 -28.47
N GLN A 271 -0.51 -11.20 -27.90
CA GLN A 271 -1.24 -12.25 -28.60
C GLN A 271 -2.74 -11.93 -28.84
N ASN A 272 -3.21 -10.73 -28.52
CA ASN A 272 -4.61 -10.30 -28.64
C ASN A 272 -5.63 -11.21 -27.93
N ARG A 273 -5.24 -11.87 -26.82
CA ARG A 273 -6.07 -12.84 -26.10
C ARG A 273 -7.03 -12.18 -25.09
N HIS A 274 -7.83 -11.23 -25.56
CA HIS A 274 -8.76 -10.41 -24.76
C HIS A 274 -9.71 -11.23 -23.88
N ARG A 275 -10.21 -12.37 -24.37
CA ARG A 275 -11.06 -13.28 -23.59
C ARG A 275 -10.35 -13.85 -22.37
N LYS A 276 -9.09 -14.29 -22.53
CA LYS A 276 -8.28 -14.80 -21.42
C LYS A 276 -7.92 -13.70 -20.43
N ILE A 277 -7.68 -12.49 -20.93
CA ILE A 277 -7.44 -11.32 -20.08
C ILE A 277 -8.67 -11.00 -19.23
N THR A 278 -9.87 -11.03 -19.84
CA THR A 278 -11.14 -10.81 -19.15
C THR A 278 -11.37 -11.87 -18.09
N GLU A 279 -11.18 -13.15 -18.42
CA GLU A 279 -11.32 -14.28 -17.48
C GLU A 279 -10.34 -14.17 -16.30
N LEU A 280 -9.07 -13.86 -16.59
CA LEU A 280 -8.07 -13.60 -15.55
C LEU A 280 -8.50 -12.41 -14.68
N ALA A 281 -8.81 -11.27 -15.29
CA ALA A 281 -9.19 -10.05 -14.58
C ALA A 281 -10.39 -10.28 -13.65
N SER A 282 -11.46 -10.90 -14.15
CA SER A 282 -12.67 -11.13 -13.37
C SER A 282 -12.45 -12.11 -12.22
N ARG A 283 -11.71 -13.21 -12.46
CA ARG A 283 -11.37 -14.18 -11.41
C ARG A 283 -10.52 -13.53 -10.32
N THR A 284 -9.55 -12.71 -10.69
CA THR A 284 -8.72 -11.97 -9.72
C THR A 284 -9.53 -10.92 -8.97
N THR A 285 -10.41 -10.17 -9.64
CA THR A 285 -11.28 -9.20 -8.97
C THR A 285 -12.16 -9.89 -7.95
N ARG A 286 -12.72 -11.06 -8.27
CA ARG A 286 -13.51 -11.88 -7.33
C ARG A 286 -12.68 -12.31 -6.11
N TYR A 287 -11.50 -12.91 -6.32
CA TYR A 287 -10.68 -13.38 -5.22
C TYR A 287 -10.11 -12.25 -4.37
N THR A 288 -9.70 -11.15 -5.00
CA THR A 288 -9.29 -9.94 -4.29
C THR A 288 -10.43 -9.39 -3.46
N LEU A 289 -11.67 -9.35 -4.00
CA LEU A 289 -12.85 -8.93 -3.24
C LEU A 289 -13.05 -9.80 -2.02
N LEU A 290 -13.19 -11.12 -2.20
CA LEU A 290 -13.47 -12.05 -1.11
C LEU A 290 -12.42 -11.96 -0.02
N LEU A 291 -11.14 -11.94 -0.40
CA LEU A 291 -10.03 -11.88 0.54
C LEU A 291 -9.94 -10.55 1.28
N THR A 292 -10.04 -9.42 0.55
CA THR A 292 -9.94 -8.11 1.19
C THR A 292 -11.17 -7.82 2.05
N VAL A 293 -12.36 -8.30 1.67
CA VAL A 293 -13.57 -8.19 2.49
C VAL A 293 -13.42 -8.95 3.80
N ILE A 294 -12.95 -10.20 3.80
CA ILE A 294 -12.77 -10.93 5.08
C ILE A 294 -11.71 -10.27 5.96
N MET A 295 -10.63 -9.75 5.37
CA MET A 295 -9.64 -8.97 6.11
C MET A 295 -10.24 -7.68 6.69
N ALA A 296 -11.08 -6.97 5.93
CA ALA A 296 -11.75 -5.76 6.38
C ALA A 296 -12.74 -6.04 7.51
N VAL A 297 -13.59 -7.06 7.38
CA VAL A 297 -14.55 -7.47 8.41
C VAL A 297 -13.83 -7.93 9.68
N GLY A 298 -12.77 -8.74 9.55
CA GLY A 298 -11.97 -9.18 10.69
C GLY A 298 -11.27 -8.01 11.38
N LEU A 299 -10.69 -7.07 10.63
CA LEU A 299 -10.05 -5.89 11.20
C LEU A 299 -11.07 -4.94 11.85
N ALA A 300 -12.27 -4.79 11.27
CA ALA A 300 -13.35 -4.01 11.89
C ALA A 300 -13.82 -4.63 13.21
N ALA A 301 -14.03 -5.95 13.23
CA ALA A 301 -14.46 -6.67 14.42
C ALA A 301 -13.42 -6.68 15.54
N LEU A 302 -12.14 -6.55 15.20
CA LEU A 302 -11.03 -6.54 16.14
C LEU A 302 -10.45 -5.14 16.36
N ALA A 303 -11.05 -4.06 15.84
CA ALA A 303 -10.45 -2.73 15.85
C ALA A 303 -10.15 -2.24 17.29
N ASP A 304 -11.09 -2.44 18.21
CA ASP A 304 -10.99 -2.08 19.63
C ASP A 304 -9.87 -2.83 20.37
N VAL A 305 -9.41 -3.95 19.82
CA VAL A 305 -8.34 -4.78 20.40
C VAL A 305 -7.02 -4.57 19.66
N ALA A 306 -7.06 -4.55 18.33
CA ALA A 306 -5.89 -4.46 17.47
C ALA A 306 -5.21 -3.09 17.59
N VAL A 307 -5.98 -2.00 17.67
CA VAL A 307 -5.42 -0.64 17.75
C VAL A 307 -4.65 -0.44 19.06
N PRO A 308 -5.22 -0.69 20.26
CA PRO A 308 -4.49 -0.48 21.52
C PRO A 308 -3.32 -1.44 21.72
N ILE A 309 -3.43 -2.70 21.26
CA ILE A 309 -2.30 -3.64 21.35
C ILE A 309 -1.13 -3.17 20.49
N TYR A 310 -1.42 -2.73 19.27
CA TYR A 310 -0.39 -2.40 18.30
C TYR A 310 0.23 -1.03 18.59
N PHE A 311 -0.59 0.00 18.77
CA PHE A 311 -0.12 1.38 18.94
C PHE A 311 -0.14 1.89 20.40
N GLY A 312 -0.79 1.19 21.32
CA GLY A 312 -1.01 1.64 22.71
C GLY A 312 -2.39 2.26 22.92
N GLU A 313 -2.81 2.37 24.18
CA GLU A 313 -4.13 2.92 24.58
C GLU A 313 -4.37 4.35 24.07
N GLU A 314 -3.31 5.15 23.91
CA GLU A 314 -3.40 6.50 23.35
C GLU A 314 -3.89 6.54 21.88
N ALA A 315 -3.89 5.41 21.19
CA ALA A 315 -4.34 5.30 19.80
C ALA A 315 -5.83 4.94 19.65
N VAL A 316 -6.59 4.80 20.74
CA VAL A 316 -8.04 4.55 20.69
C VAL A 316 -8.79 5.52 19.75
N PRO A 317 -8.47 6.83 19.68
CA PRO A 317 -9.12 7.72 18.72
C PRO A 317 -8.91 7.35 17.23
N ALA A 318 -7.94 6.50 16.90
CA ALA A 318 -7.71 6.00 15.54
C ALA A 318 -8.73 4.92 15.10
N ILE A 319 -9.52 4.35 16.01
CA ILE A 319 -10.48 3.27 15.71
C ILE A 319 -11.56 3.75 14.74
N GLU A 320 -12.21 4.88 15.02
CA GLU A 320 -13.29 5.39 14.17
C GLU A 320 -12.80 5.76 12.75
N PRO A 321 -11.69 6.52 12.58
CA PRO A 321 -11.08 6.73 11.25
C PRO A 321 -10.71 5.42 10.55
N LEU A 322 -10.22 4.40 11.28
CA LEU A 322 -9.91 3.09 10.70
C LEU A 322 -11.18 2.47 10.11
N LEU A 323 -12.26 2.40 10.87
CA LEU A 323 -13.55 1.84 10.39
C LEU A 323 -14.07 2.61 9.17
N LEU A 324 -13.93 3.93 9.15
CA LEU A 324 -14.31 4.77 8.02
C LEU A 324 -13.42 4.56 6.78
N LEU A 325 -12.16 4.14 6.94
CA LEU A 325 -11.20 3.87 5.86
C LEU A 325 -11.39 2.48 5.21
N LEU A 326 -11.92 1.49 5.93
CA LEU A 326 -12.01 0.11 5.44
C LEU A 326 -12.79 -0.05 4.11
N PRO A 327 -13.95 0.62 3.90
CA PRO A 327 -14.67 0.55 2.62
C PRO A 327 -13.83 1.08 1.45
N GLY A 328 -13.07 2.16 1.67
CA GLY A 328 -12.13 2.71 0.72
C GLY A 328 -10.98 1.79 0.40
N ALA A 329 -10.35 1.26 1.45
CA ALA A 329 -9.24 0.33 1.32
C ALA A 329 -9.62 -0.89 0.47
N LEU A 330 -10.86 -1.37 0.56
CA LEU A 330 -11.40 -2.38 -0.34
C LEU A 330 -11.45 -1.91 -1.81
N GLY A 331 -11.97 -0.71 -2.08
CA GLY A 331 -11.96 -0.13 -3.43
C GLY A 331 -10.55 -0.05 -4.02
N PHE A 332 -9.60 0.44 -3.24
CA PHE A 332 -8.22 0.54 -3.71
C PHE A 332 -7.56 -0.83 -3.97
N ALA A 333 -7.80 -1.79 -3.09
CA ALA A 333 -7.36 -3.18 -3.27
C ALA A 333 -7.85 -3.76 -4.60
N LEU A 334 -9.11 -3.53 -4.95
CA LEU A 334 -9.71 -4.01 -6.20
C LEU A 334 -9.19 -3.26 -7.44
N ALA A 335 -8.90 -1.97 -7.32
CA ALA A 335 -8.37 -1.17 -8.41
C ALA A 335 -6.96 -1.62 -8.85
N ARG A 336 -6.13 -2.11 -7.91
CA ARG A 336 -4.71 -2.44 -8.15
C ARG A 336 -4.49 -3.51 -9.24
N PRO A 337 -5.11 -4.70 -9.20
CA PRO A 337 -4.96 -5.69 -10.27
C PRO A 337 -5.49 -5.19 -11.62
N VAL A 338 -6.61 -4.45 -11.62
CA VAL A 338 -7.19 -3.88 -12.84
C VAL A 338 -6.24 -2.86 -13.48
N LEU A 339 -5.61 -2.02 -12.66
CA LEU A 339 -4.56 -1.11 -13.09
C LEU A 339 -3.36 -1.86 -13.66
N ALA A 340 -2.87 -2.93 -13.01
CA ALA A 340 -1.74 -3.72 -13.50
C ALA A 340 -2.01 -4.36 -14.88
N ILE A 341 -3.19 -4.95 -15.06
CA ILE A 341 -3.61 -5.54 -16.34
C ILE A 341 -3.70 -4.47 -17.43
N SER A 342 -4.22 -3.28 -17.08
CA SER A 342 -4.26 -2.12 -17.98
C SER A 342 -2.86 -1.62 -18.35
N GLN A 343 -1.91 -1.64 -17.41
CA GLN A 343 -0.51 -1.28 -17.66
C GLN A 343 0.18 -2.27 -18.61
N GLY A 344 -0.13 -3.57 -18.50
CA GLY A 344 0.41 -4.60 -19.39
C GLY A 344 0.04 -4.41 -20.87
N ASN A 345 -1.06 -3.70 -21.17
CA ASN A 345 -1.42 -3.34 -22.55
C ASN A 345 -0.44 -2.32 -23.17
N GLY A 346 0.13 -1.44 -22.34
CA GLY A 346 0.98 -0.33 -22.77
C GLY A 346 0.22 0.99 -22.99
N THR A 347 -1.12 0.99 -23.08
CA THR A 347 -1.92 2.22 -23.14
C THR A 347 -2.17 2.82 -21.76
N LEU A 348 -1.39 3.84 -21.36
CA LEU A 348 -1.54 4.48 -20.05
C LEU A 348 -2.61 5.58 -20.00
N ARG A 349 -3.13 6.05 -21.13
CA ARG A 349 -4.07 7.20 -21.18
C ARG A 349 -5.31 7.00 -20.29
N TYR A 350 -5.96 5.85 -20.41
CA TYR A 350 -7.19 5.54 -19.66
C TYR A 350 -6.95 5.35 -18.15
N PRO A 351 -5.96 4.54 -17.69
CA PRO A 351 -5.72 4.39 -16.26
C PRO A 351 -5.21 5.67 -15.60
N VAL A 352 -4.44 6.50 -16.32
CA VAL A 352 -4.03 7.83 -15.85
C VAL A 352 -5.25 8.73 -15.64
N ALA A 353 -6.19 8.78 -16.59
CA ALA A 353 -7.42 9.55 -16.45
C ALA A 353 -8.28 9.04 -15.27
N ALA A 354 -8.44 7.72 -15.14
CA ALA A 354 -9.18 7.11 -14.03
C ALA A 354 -8.59 7.49 -12.66
N THR A 355 -7.25 7.41 -12.53
CA THR A 355 -6.54 7.79 -11.30
C THR A 355 -6.66 9.28 -11.03
N GLY A 356 -6.53 10.12 -12.06
CA GLY A 356 -6.64 11.58 -11.95
C GLY A 356 -8.02 12.05 -11.49
N VAL A 357 -9.10 11.44 -12.00
CA VAL A 357 -10.47 11.76 -11.56
C VAL A 357 -10.69 11.34 -10.10
N ALA A 358 -10.22 10.15 -9.71
CA ALA A 358 -10.30 9.71 -8.32
C ALA A 358 -9.50 10.61 -7.36
N ALA A 359 -8.29 11.01 -7.76
CA ALA A 359 -7.45 11.96 -7.01
C ALA A 359 -8.14 13.31 -6.85
N LEU A 360 -8.75 13.83 -7.92
CA LEU A 360 -9.47 15.10 -7.88
C LEU A 360 -10.67 15.03 -6.92
N ILE A 361 -11.47 13.96 -6.98
CA ILE A 361 -12.59 13.75 -6.05
C ILE A 361 -12.08 13.71 -4.61
N ASN A 362 -10.99 12.98 -4.35
CA ASN A 362 -10.40 12.90 -3.03
C ASN A 362 -9.96 14.27 -2.50
N VAL A 363 -9.23 15.06 -3.31
CA VAL A 363 -8.77 16.41 -2.93
C VAL A 363 -9.95 17.34 -2.66
N ILE A 364 -10.97 17.34 -3.51
CA ILE A 364 -12.17 18.17 -3.34
C ILE A 364 -12.89 17.77 -2.04
N LEU A 365 -13.10 16.48 -1.81
CA LEU A 365 -13.78 16.00 -0.61
C LEU A 365 -12.97 16.28 0.66
N ASN A 366 -11.63 16.15 0.62
CA ASN A 366 -10.77 16.54 1.72
C ASN A 366 -10.95 18.04 2.06
N GLY A 367 -10.97 18.91 1.04
CA GLY A 367 -11.17 20.34 1.24
C GLY A 367 -12.54 20.71 1.82
N LEU A 368 -13.57 19.90 1.56
CA LEU A 368 -14.93 20.12 2.08
C LEU A 368 -15.17 19.47 3.45
N LEU A 369 -14.61 18.29 3.69
CA LEU A 369 -14.92 17.47 4.87
C LEU A 369 -13.94 17.67 6.01
N ILE A 370 -12.63 17.86 5.76
CA ILE A 370 -11.63 18.02 6.83
C ILE A 370 -11.92 19.25 7.71
N PRO A 371 -12.25 20.44 7.18
CA PRO A 371 -12.49 21.60 8.03
C PRO A 371 -13.62 21.36 9.04
N ARG A 372 -14.65 20.60 8.66
CA ARG A 372 -15.83 20.34 9.50
C ARG A 372 -15.70 19.10 10.38
N TYR A 373 -15.07 18.03 9.88
CA TYR A 373 -15.08 16.69 10.50
C TYR A 373 -13.68 16.17 10.84
N GLY A 374 -12.61 16.96 10.66
CA GLY A 374 -11.24 16.58 11.04
C GLY A 374 -10.80 15.25 10.43
N MET A 375 -10.22 14.37 11.26
CA MET A 375 -9.73 13.06 10.83
C MET A 375 -10.83 12.14 10.28
N HIS A 376 -12.06 12.22 10.77
CA HIS A 376 -13.19 11.47 10.20
C HIS A 376 -13.53 11.97 8.80
N GLY A 377 -13.45 13.29 8.59
CA GLY A 377 -13.59 13.90 7.28
C GLY A 377 -12.55 13.42 6.28
N ALA A 378 -11.28 13.35 6.71
CA ALA A 378 -10.19 12.79 5.91
C ALA A 378 -10.45 11.31 5.57
N ALA A 379 -10.85 10.50 6.57
CA ALA A 379 -11.16 9.09 6.37
C ALA A 379 -12.29 8.86 5.36
N VAL A 380 -13.38 9.63 5.45
CA VAL A 380 -14.50 9.54 4.49
C VAL A 380 -14.07 10.01 3.10
N ALA A 381 -13.35 11.13 2.98
CA ALA A 381 -12.85 11.64 1.70
C ALA A 381 -11.92 10.63 1.01
N THR A 382 -11.01 10.01 1.77
CA THR A 382 -10.11 8.95 1.31
C THR A 382 -10.88 7.70 0.92
N SER A 383 -11.88 7.31 1.70
CA SER A 383 -12.72 6.16 1.35
C SER A 383 -13.50 6.35 0.06
N VAL A 384 -14.11 7.51 -0.14
CA VAL A 384 -14.81 7.83 -1.38
C VAL A 384 -13.83 7.93 -2.55
N GLY A 385 -12.66 8.53 -2.34
CA GLY A 385 -11.59 8.61 -3.34
C GLY A 385 -11.18 7.21 -3.84
N TYR A 386 -10.79 6.33 -2.92
CA TYR A 386 -10.38 4.96 -3.24
C TYR A 386 -11.51 4.09 -3.77
N GLY A 387 -12.73 4.24 -3.26
CA GLY A 387 -13.92 3.57 -3.79
C GLY A 387 -14.20 3.99 -5.24
N SER A 388 -14.15 5.29 -5.53
CA SER A 388 -14.34 5.83 -6.88
C SER A 388 -13.25 5.36 -7.85
N MET A 389 -12.03 5.18 -7.37
CA MET A 389 -10.91 4.69 -8.17
C MET A 389 -11.19 3.30 -8.76
N PHE A 390 -11.76 2.36 -8.01
CA PHE A 390 -12.16 1.06 -8.55
C PHE A 390 -13.15 1.21 -9.70
N VAL A 391 -14.19 2.02 -9.51
CA VAL A 391 -15.23 2.28 -10.52
C VAL A 391 -14.60 2.83 -11.80
N PHE A 392 -13.76 3.87 -11.70
CA PHE A 392 -13.12 4.45 -12.89
C PHE A 392 -12.12 3.50 -13.54
N HIS A 393 -11.42 2.65 -12.79
CA HIS A 393 -10.56 1.63 -13.38
C HIS A 393 -11.33 0.53 -14.09
N CYS A 394 -12.52 0.13 -13.62
CA CYS A 394 -13.40 -0.76 -14.37
C CYS A 394 -13.87 -0.14 -15.69
N VAL A 395 -14.22 1.16 -15.67
CA VAL A 395 -14.58 1.90 -16.90
C VAL A 395 -13.38 1.96 -17.85
N SER A 396 -12.20 2.31 -17.34
CA SER A 396 -10.94 2.32 -18.11
C SER A 396 -10.65 0.95 -18.72
N ALA A 397 -10.81 -0.14 -17.97
CA ALA A 397 -10.57 -1.49 -18.44
C ALA A 397 -11.46 -1.86 -19.65
N ARG A 398 -12.74 -1.50 -19.58
CA ARG A 398 -13.68 -1.73 -20.69
C ARG A 398 -13.32 -0.93 -21.95
N GLN A 399 -12.77 0.28 -21.78
CA GLN A 399 -12.25 1.07 -22.91
C GLN A 399 -10.97 0.48 -23.52
N ILE A 400 -10.18 -0.23 -22.72
CA ILE A 400 -8.97 -0.94 -23.19
C ILE A 400 -9.34 -2.27 -23.88
N GLY A 401 -10.47 -2.88 -23.52
CA GLY A 401 -11.01 -4.08 -24.19
C GLY A 401 -11.11 -5.32 -23.30
N PHE A 402 -11.17 -5.18 -21.98
CA PHE A 402 -11.44 -6.28 -21.05
C PHE A 402 -12.44 -5.88 -19.97
N ASP A 403 -13.20 -6.83 -19.42
CA ASP A 403 -14.17 -6.57 -18.35
C ASP A 403 -13.79 -7.25 -17.03
N PRO A 404 -13.24 -6.52 -16.04
CA PRO A 404 -12.92 -7.09 -14.74
C PRO A 404 -14.15 -7.51 -13.94
N LEU A 405 -15.37 -7.16 -14.38
CA LEU A 405 -16.61 -7.48 -13.66
C LEU A 405 -17.36 -8.70 -14.21
N ALA A 406 -16.88 -9.32 -15.30
CA ALA A 406 -17.59 -10.39 -16.02
C ALA A 406 -18.01 -11.58 -15.13
N ASP A 407 -17.15 -11.98 -14.20
CA ASP A 407 -17.40 -13.03 -13.18
C ASP A 407 -16.93 -12.58 -11.78
N ALA A 408 -17.01 -11.28 -11.49
CA ALA A 408 -16.56 -10.76 -10.20
C ALA A 408 -17.51 -11.12 -9.03
N ARG A 409 -18.75 -11.51 -9.33
CA ARG A 409 -19.82 -11.88 -8.37
C ARG A 409 -19.96 -10.90 -7.19
N LEU A 410 -19.79 -9.59 -7.45
CA LEU A 410 -19.68 -8.56 -6.40
C LEU A 410 -20.82 -8.60 -5.37
N GLY A 411 -22.08 -8.69 -5.84
CA GLY A 411 -23.24 -8.72 -4.96
C GLY A 411 -23.26 -9.93 -4.01
N ARG A 412 -22.81 -11.10 -4.49
CA ARG A 412 -22.70 -12.31 -3.65
C ARG A 412 -21.55 -12.18 -2.66
N GLY A 413 -20.41 -11.61 -3.07
CA GLY A 413 -19.30 -11.33 -2.16
C GLY A 413 -19.69 -10.38 -1.02
N LEU A 414 -20.44 -9.31 -1.34
CA LEU A 414 -20.99 -8.40 -0.33
C LEU A 414 -22.02 -9.08 0.58
N LEU A 415 -22.88 -9.92 0.03
CA LEU A 415 -23.83 -10.71 0.83
C LEU A 415 -23.10 -11.66 1.79
N ALA A 416 -22.04 -12.35 1.34
CA ALA A 416 -21.20 -13.16 2.20
C ALA A 416 -20.57 -12.34 3.33
N ALA A 417 -20.10 -11.11 3.03
CA ALA A 417 -19.57 -10.18 4.01
C ALA A 417 -20.59 -9.87 5.11
N VAL A 418 -21.80 -9.48 4.72
CA VAL A 418 -22.88 -9.11 5.65
C VAL A 418 -23.30 -10.30 6.51
N LEU A 419 -23.50 -11.47 5.90
CA LEU A 419 -23.91 -12.68 6.61
C LEU A 419 -22.84 -13.20 7.57
N SER A 420 -21.58 -13.17 7.17
CA SER A 420 -20.45 -13.57 8.03
C SER A 420 -20.10 -12.55 9.11
N GLY A 421 -20.41 -11.27 8.88
CA GLY A 421 -20.09 -10.17 9.80
C GLY A 421 -20.71 -10.38 11.18
N GLY A 422 -22.02 -10.64 11.26
CA GLY A 422 -22.70 -10.85 12.55
C GLY A 422 -22.02 -11.89 13.44
N PRO A 423 -21.81 -13.13 12.98
CA PRO A 423 -21.06 -14.15 13.72
C PRO A 423 -19.62 -13.77 14.07
N ILE A 424 -18.90 -13.07 13.20
CA ILE A 424 -17.51 -12.64 13.45
C ILE A 424 -17.46 -11.57 14.56
N PHE A 425 -18.34 -10.58 14.51
CA PHE A 425 -18.47 -9.56 15.55
C PHE A 425 -18.92 -10.16 16.88
N ALA A 426 -19.88 -11.10 16.86
CA ALA A 426 -20.33 -11.81 18.05
C ALA A 426 -19.19 -12.64 18.68
N LEU A 427 -18.41 -13.34 17.85
CA LEU A 427 -17.23 -14.09 18.31
C LEU A 427 -16.16 -13.16 18.90
N SER A 428 -15.92 -12.00 18.28
CA SER A 428 -14.98 -11.00 18.80
C SER A 428 -15.43 -10.46 20.16
N ALA A 429 -16.69 -10.05 20.28
CA ALA A 429 -17.27 -9.50 21.50
C ALA A 429 -17.28 -10.49 22.68
N ALA A 430 -17.34 -11.79 22.38
CA ALA A 430 -17.31 -12.83 23.39
C ALA A 430 -15.95 -13.09 24.01
N ILE A 431 -14.88 -12.90 23.24
CA ILE A 431 -13.53 -13.20 23.70
C ILE A 431 -12.99 -11.95 24.40
N THR A 432 -13.18 -11.91 25.72
CA THR A 432 -12.74 -10.77 26.54
C THR A 432 -11.22 -10.63 26.60
N HIS A 433 -10.47 -11.73 26.47
CA HIS A 433 -9.00 -11.69 26.51
C HIS A 433 -8.41 -11.19 25.17
N PRO A 434 -7.76 -10.01 25.12
CA PRO A 434 -7.40 -9.35 23.86
C PRO A 434 -6.49 -10.19 22.94
N VAL A 435 -5.48 -10.85 23.53
CA VAL A 435 -4.56 -11.73 22.76
C VAL A 435 -5.29 -12.96 22.23
N LEU A 436 -6.28 -13.47 22.97
CA LEU A 436 -7.03 -14.65 22.56
C LEU A 436 -7.95 -14.30 21.38
N ALA A 437 -8.54 -13.10 21.41
CA ALA A 437 -9.34 -12.58 20.31
C ALA A 437 -8.51 -12.48 19.01
N LEU A 438 -7.30 -11.94 19.08
CA LEU A 438 -6.38 -11.86 17.93
C LEU A 438 -5.94 -13.22 17.38
N VAL A 439 -5.90 -14.27 18.22
CA VAL A 439 -5.50 -15.61 17.79
C VAL A 439 -6.68 -16.42 17.24
N ILE A 440 -7.87 -16.29 17.83
CA ILE A 440 -9.03 -17.14 17.50
C ILE A 440 -9.93 -16.50 16.44
N VAL A 441 -10.21 -15.20 16.52
CA VAL A 441 -11.18 -14.54 15.63
C VAL A 441 -10.74 -14.60 14.17
N PRO A 442 -9.46 -14.37 13.79
CA PRO A 442 -9.05 -14.46 12.38
C PRO A 442 -9.26 -15.85 11.75
N PRO A 443 -8.77 -16.98 12.31
CA PRO A 443 -8.97 -18.28 11.68
C PRO A 443 -10.43 -18.74 11.70
N VAL A 444 -11.17 -18.53 12.80
CA VAL A 444 -12.58 -18.93 12.88
C VAL A 444 -13.44 -18.05 11.99
N GLY A 445 -13.20 -16.74 11.99
CA GLY A 445 -13.88 -15.79 11.11
C GLY A 445 -13.62 -16.07 9.64
N PHE A 446 -12.39 -16.45 9.26
CA PHE A 446 -12.10 -16.91 7.92
C PHE A 446 -12.93 -18.14 7.53
N LEU A 447 -13.04 -19.15 8.40
CA LEU A 447 -13.86 -20.33 8.14
C LEU A 447 -15.35 -19.99 8.01
N LEU A 448 -15.87 -19.12 8.89
CA LEU A 448 -17.25 -18.62 8.81
C LEU A 448 -17.49 -17.91 7.47
N PHE A 449 -16.60 -17.00 7.08
CA PHE A 449 -16.69 -16.26 5.82
C PHE A 449 -16.66 -17.19 4.61
N VAL A 450 -15.71 -18.13 4.55
CA VAL A 450 -15.63 -19.12 3.45
C VAL A 450 -16.90 -19.96 3.40
N GLY A 451 -17.44 -20.37 4.56
CA GLY A 451 -18.72 -21.08 4.64
C GLY A 451 -19.88 -20.29 4.04
N PHE A 452 -20.04 -19.01 4.42
CA PHE A 452 -21.07 -18.14 3.85
C PHE A 452 -20.82 -17.83 2.37
N ALA A 453 -19.57 -17.64 1.95
CA ALA A 453 -19.22 -17.39 0.55
C ALA A 453 -19.56 -18.58 -0.35
N ILE A 454 -19.39 -19.81 0.14
CA ILE A 454 -19.84 -21.02 -0.55
C ILE A 454 -21.37 -21.12 -0.53
N LEU A 455 -22.03 -20.74 0.58
CA LEU A 455 -23.49 -20.81 0.71
C LEU A 455 -24.22 -19.87 -0.27
N VAL A 456 -23.65 -18.70 -0.53
CA VAL A 456 -24.24 -17.69 -1.43
C VAL A 456 -23.68 -17.77 -2.86
N ASP A 457 -22.97 -18.85 -3.20
CA ASP A 457 -22.30 -19.06 -4.50
C ASP A 457 -21.37 -17.91 -4.92
N ALA A 458 -20.77 -17.23 -3.94
CA ALA A 458 -19.71 -16.26 -4.16
C ALA A 458 -18.36 -16.96 -4.44
N LEU A 459 -18.18 -18.17 -3.88
CA LEU A 459 -17.00 -19.01 -4.06
C LEU A 459 -17.44 -20.44 -4.37
N ASP A 460 -16.90 -21.03 -5.43
CA ASP A 460 -17.24 -22.41 -5.79
C ASP A 460 -16.49 -23.39 -4.85
N PRO A 461 -17.12 -24.50 -4.40
CA PRO A 461 -16.56 -25.38 -3.34
C PRO A 461 -15.21 -26.02 -3.67
N THR A 462 -14.90 -26.19 -4.96
CA THR A 462 -13.68 -26.81 -5.46
C THR A 462 -12.51 -25.81 -5.54
N GLU A 463 -12.80 -24.51 -5.63
CA GLU A 463 -11.81 -23.47 -5.87
C GLU A 463 -10.80 -23.25 -4.73
N PRO A 464 -11.18 -23.29 -3.44
CA PRO A 464 -10.18 -23.23 -2.36
C PRO A 464 -9.12 -24.33 -2.49
N PHE A 465 -9.54 -25.53 -2.90
CA PHE A 465 -8.65 -26.68 -3.04
C PHE A 465 -7.84 -26.63 -4.33
N GLU A 466 -8.37 -26.03 -5.40
CA GLU A 466 -7.59 -25.72 -6.62
C GLU A 466 -6.43 -24.78 -6.29
N ILE A 467 -6.69 -23.71 -5.52
CA ILE A 467 -5.66 -22.75 -5.09
C ILE A 467 -4.63 -23.43 -4.16
N LEU A 468 -5.10 -24.21 -3.19
CA LEU A 468 -4.22 -24.93 -2.26
C LEU A 468 -3.40 -26.03 -2.97
N GLY A 469 -3.91 -26.59 -4.07
CA GLY A 469 -3.19 -27.57 -4.91
C GLY A 469 -1.91 -27.00 -5.53
N LEU A 470 -1.78 -25.67 -5.62
CA LEU A 470 -0.58 -24.98 -6.11
C LEU A 470 0.52 -24.84 -5.04
N PHE A 471 0.23 -25.15 -3.77
CA PHE A 471 1.21 -25.04 -2.68
C PHE A 471 2.19 -26.23 -2.66
N PRO A 472 3.39 -26.06 -2.07
CA PRO A 472 4.32 -27.16 -1.87
C PRO A 472 3.72 -28.31 -1.04
N ASP A 473 4.22 -29.52 -1.26
CA ASP A 473 3.84 -30.68 -0.46
C ASP A 473 4.25 -30.53 1.02
N PRO A 474 3.45 -31.06 1.96
CA PRO A 474 2.31 -31.97 1.76
C PRO A 474 0.94 -31.28 1.58
N ILE A 475 0.90 -29.94 1.48
CA ILE A 475 -0.36 -29.19 1.37
C ILE A 475 -0.97 -29.37 -0.02
N GLY A 476 -0.15 -29.24 -1.07
CA GLY A 476 -0.58 -29.38 -2.47
C GLY A 476 -1.23 -30.73 -2.76
N SER A 477 -0.52 -31.84 -2.56
CA SER A 477 -1.04 -33.19 -2.81
C SER A 477 -2.35 -33.49 -2.05
N LYS A 478 -2.47 -33.08 -0.78
CA LYS A 478 -3.71 -33.27 0.00
C LYS A 478 -4.87 -32.45 -0.57
N ALA A 479 -4.61 -31.21 -0.97
CA ALA A 479 -5.62 -30.35 -1.56
C ALA A 479 -6.12 -30.90 -2.90
N THR A 480 -5.22 -31.37 -3.78
CA THR A 480 -5.58 -31.99 -5.06
C THR A 480 -6.44 -33.24 -4.87
N VAL A 481 -6.14 -34.09 -3.89
CA VAL A 481 -6.97 -35.28 -3.59
C VAL A 481 -8.39 -34.88 -3.16
N ILE A 482 -8.54 -33.79 -2.39
CA ILE A 482 -9.85 -33.29 -1.96
C ILE A 482 -10.59 -32.64 -3.14
N HIS A 483 -9.88 -31.88 -3.97
CA HIS A 483 -10.41 -31.29 -5.20
C HIS A 483 -11.02 -32.35 -6.11
N ASP A 484 -10.25 -33.40 -6.45
CA ASP A 484 -10.71 -34.50 -7.31
C ASP A 484 -11.94 -35.22 -6.74
N ARG A 485 -12.02 -35.39 -5.42
CA ARG A 485 -13.19 -36.01 -4.75
C ARG A 485 -14.42 -35.13 -4.86
N LEU A 486 -14.27 -33.83 -4.65
CA LEU A 486 -15.37 -32.87 -4.74
C LEU A 486 -15.87 -32.75 -6.18
N GLU A 487 -14.97 -32.68 -7.16
CA GLU A 487 -15.30 -32.62 -8.58
C GLU A 487 -16.10 -33.86 -9.04
N ARG A 488 -15.64 -35.06 -8.67
CA ARG A 488 -16.37 -36.32 -8.92
C ARG A 488 -17.73 -36.34 -8.25
N SER A 489 -17.85 -35.79 -7.04
CA SER A 489 -19.12 -35.73 -6.32
C SER A 489 -20.11 -34.74 -6.96
N THR A 490 -19.62 -33.66 -7.56
CA THR A 490 -20.46 -32.69 -8.28
C THR A 490 -20.86 -33.17 -9.68
N ALA A 491 -20.03 -33.97 -10.33
CA ALA A 491 -20.33 -34.56 -11.65
C ALA A 491 -21.35 -35.70 -11.59
N GLY A 492 -21.55 -36.32 -10.42
CA GLY A 492 -22.34 -37.55 -10.28
C GLY A 492 -23.77 -37.39 -9.73
N ASN A 493 -24.29 -36.19 -9.45
CA ASN A 493 -25.55 -36.09 -8.68
C ASN A 493 -26.52 -34.98 -9.15
N ASP A 494 -27.74 -35.39 -9.44
CA ASP A 494 -28.96 -34.59 -9.72
C ASP A 494 -29.62 -34.07 -8.41
N ALA A 495 -28.81 -33.68 -7.42
CA ALA A 495 -29.26 -33.44 -6.03
C ALA A 495 -28.89 -32.04 -5.52
N THR A 496 -29.38 -31.00 -6.20
CA THR A 496 -29.14 -29.60 -5.83
C THR A 496 -29.70 -29.20 -4.46
N SER A 497 -30.75 -29.87 -3.94
CA SER A 497 -31.38 -29.50 -2.66
C SER A 497 -30.71 -30.09 -1.41
N ARG A 498 -30.20 -31.34 -1.46
CA ARG A 498 -29.59 -32.01 -0.28
C ARG A 498 -28.21 -31.48 0.07
N GLY A 499 -27.40 -31.13 -0.93
CA GLY A 499 -26.06 -30.56 -0.71
C GLY A 499 -26.11 -29.14 -0.15
N TRP A 500 -27.07 -28.33 -0.60
CA TRP A 500 -27.31 -26.99 -0.06
C TRP A 500 -27.77 -27.03 1.40
N LEU A 501 -28.70 -27.95 1.74
CA LEU A 501 -29.16 -28.13 3.11
C LEU A 501 -28.03 -28.55 4.07
N GLN A 502 -27.13 -29.45 3.64
CA GLN A 502 -25.98 -29.85 4.44
C GLN A 502 -24.96 -28.72 4.62
N ARG A 503 -24.69 -27.92 3.58
CA ARG A 503 -23.83 -26.73 3.67
C ARG A 503 -24.44 -25.69 4.60
N LEU A 504 -25.75 -25.46 4.49
CA LEU A 504 -26.49 -24.56 5.36
C LEU A 504 -26.46 -25.05 6.81
N LEU A 505 -26.70 -26.34 7.07
CA LEU A 505 -26.62 -26.92 8.42
C LEU A 505 -25.20 -26.85 9.00
N PHE A 506 -24.16 -27.00 8.17
CA PHE A 506 -22.78 -26.83 8.61
C PHE A 506 -22.47 -25.37 8.97
N VAL A 507 -22.85 -24.41 8.12
CA VAL A 507 -22.66 -22.97 8.36
C VAL A 507 -23.48 -22.51 9.57
N VAL A 508 -24.72 -22.97 9.69
CA VAL A 508 -25.58 -22.72 10.85
C VAL A 508 -24.98 -23.38 12.10
N GLY A 509 -24.47 -24.60 12.01
CA GLY A 509 -23.79 -25.28 13.12
C GLY A 509 -22.54 -24.54 13.58
N LEU A 510 -21.70 -24.05 12.66
CA LEU A 510 -20.51 -23.26 12.96
C LEU A 510 -20.89 -21.90 13.56
N SER A 511 -21.94 -21.26 13.04
CA SER A 511 -22.46 -19.99 13.55
C SER A 511 -23.08 -20.15 14.95
N LEU A 512 -23.80 -21.24 15.20
CA LEU A 512 -24.35 -21.60 16.50
C LEU A 512 -23.26 -21.99 17.49
N LEU A 513 -22.19 -22.65 17.04
CA LEU A 513 -21.01 -22.92 17.87
C LEU A 513 -20.31 -21.61 18.26
N ALA A 514 -20.09 -20.70 17.32
CA ALA A 514 -19.50 -19.39 17.58
C ALA A 514 -20.39 -18.56 18.52
N SER A 515 -21.71 -18.56 18.30
CA SER A 515 -22.69 -17.86 19.14
C SER A 515 -22.85 -18.52 20.52
N GLY A 516 -22.75 -19.85 20.59
CA GLY A 516 -22.84 -20.61 21.84
C GLY A 516 -21.59 -20.46 22.70
N LEU A 517 -20.40 -20.47 22.09
CA LEU A 517 -19.17 -20.06 22.74
C LEU A 517 -19.31 -18.63 23.25
N ALA A 518 -19.87 -17.73 22.43
CA ALA A 518 -20.09 -16.35 22.81
C ALA A 518 -20.95 -16.18 24.07
N LEU A 519 -22.10 -16.86 24.11
CA LEU A 519 -23.00 -16.86 25.24
C LEU A 519 -22.39 -17.54 26.49
N SER A 520 -21.59 -18.60 26.31
CA SER A 520 -20.96 -19.31 27.43
C SER A 520 -19.88 -18.49 28.15
N PHE A 521 -19.17 -17.62 27.43
CA PHE A 521 -18.18 -16.70 28.03
C PHE A 521 -18.82 -15.44 28.61
N LEU A 522 -19.99 -15.01 28.12
CA LEU A 522 -20.76 -13.90 28.65
C LEU A 522 -21.61 -14.25 29.88
N GLY A 523 -21.99 -15.52 30.05
CA GLY A 523 -22.81 -16.00 31.19
C GLY A 523 -22.34 -15.54 32.57
N PRO A 524 -21.04 -15.68 32.93
CA PRO A 524 -20.55 -15.25 34.24
C PRO A 524 -20.57 -13.73 34.46
N ALA A 525 -20.52 -12.93 33.39
CA ALA A 525 -20.53 -11.47 33.46
C ALA A 525 -21.96 -10.89 33.52
N VAL A 526 -22.93 -11.58 32.92
CA VAL A 526 -24.36 -11.20 32.96
C VAL A 526 -24.99 -11.59 34.31
N ASP A 527 -24.59 -12.72 34.90
CA ASP A 527 -25.04 -13.13 36.24
C ASP A 527 -24.47 -12.26 37.38
N ALA A 528 -23.45 -11.43 37.11
CA ALA A 528 -22.89 -10.47 38.06
C ALA A 528 -23.53 -9.07 37.99
N LEU A 529 -24.36 -8.81 36.98
CA LEU A 529 -25.04 -7.53 36.70
C LEU A 529 -26.55 -7.58 37.00
N LEU A 530 -27.12 -8.77 37.18
CA LEU A 530 -28.46 -9.05 37.72
C LEU A 530 -28.35 -9.39 39.21
#